data_AF-A0A558HNK9-F1
#
_entry.id   AF-A0A558HNK9-F1
#
_cell.length_a   1.000
_cell.length_b   1.000
_cell.length_c   1.000
_cell.angle_alpha   90.00
_cell.angle_beta   90.00
_cell.angle_gamma   90.00
#
_symmetry.space_group_name_H-M   'P 1'
#
loop_
_entity.id
_entity.type
_entity.pdbx_description
1 polymer ?
#
loop_
_entity_poly.entity_id
_entity_poly.type
_entity_poly.pdbx_seq_one_letter_code
_entity_poly.pdbx_strand_id
1 'polypeptide(L)'
;MLDPLAARGEAIHKALLAMESECAEVDLFPLGYMIPQVELVLENADYAADDVVAEDFDATFEEWMHHAFAQDSMSVDDRERIGELWTEVRKRAQTTVGA
;
A
#
# COMPACT_ATOMS: atom_id res chain seq x y z
N MET A 1 -12.61 10.87 -16.42
CA MET A 1 -12.54 9.49 -15.90
C MET A 1 -11.92 9.57 -14.51
N LEU A 2 -12.35 8.73 -13.58
CA LEU A 2 -11.63 8.54 -12.33
C LEU A 2 -10.33 7.81 -12.68
N ASP A 3 -9.18 8.29 -12.23
CA ASP A 3 -7.91 7.60 -12.42
C ASP A 3 -7.94 6.29 -11.60
N PRO A 4 -7.90 5.10 -12.26
CA PRO A 4 -8.03 3.82 -11.55
C PRO A 4 -6.89 3.56 -10.57
N LEU A 5 -5.68 3.99 -10.91
CA LEU A 5 -4.47 3.77 -10.10
C LEU A 5 -4.52 4.69 -8.87
N ALA A 6 -4.84 5.97 -9.07
CA ALA A 6 -4.99 6.91 -7.97
C ALA A 6 -6.11 6.50 -7.01
N ALA A 7 -7.25 6.06 -7.55
CA ALA A 7 -8.38 5.59 -6.75
C ALA A 7 -8.02 4.35 -5.92
N ARG A 8 -7.23 3.43 -6.47
CA ARG A 8 -6.74 2.27 -5.73
C ARG A 8 -5.78 2.68 -4.61
N GLY A 9 -4.80 3.54 -4.89
CA GLY A 9 -3.86 4.01 -3.89
C GLY A 9 -4.54 4.76 -2.74
N GLU A 10 -5.53 5.61 -3.03
CA GLU A 10 -6.33 6.28 -1.99
C GLU A 10 -7.12 5.29 -1.12
N ALA A 11 -7.70 4.25 -1.72
CA ALA A 11 -8.45 3.23 -0.99
C ALA A 11 -7.52 2.43 -0.05
N ILE A 12 -6.33 2.08 -0.53
CA ILE A 12 -5.28 1.44 0.26
C ILE A 12 -4.82 2.35 1.41
N HIS A 13 -4.54 3.63 1.14
CA HIS A 13 -4.11 4.58 2.15
C HIS A 13 -5.13 4.71 3.29
N LYS A 14 -6.41 4.87 2.95
CA LYS A 14 -7.50 4.92 3.93
C LYS A 14 -7.59 3.64 4.76
N ALA A 15 -7.43 2.48 4.13
CA ALA A 15 -7.47 1.21 4.82
C ALA A 15 -6.25 0.99 5.74
N LEU A 16 -5.06 1.45 5.36
CA LEU A 16 -3.86 1.44 6.21
C LEU A 16 -4.05 2.31 7.46
N LEU A 17 -4.57 3.53 7.31
CA LEU A 17 -4.86 4.42 8.44
C LEU A 17 -5.87 3.80 9.42
N ALA A 18 -6.91 3.14 8.88
CA ALA A 18 -7.89 2.43 9.70
C ALA A 18 -7.22 1.25 10.45
N MET A 19 -6.40 0.46 9.76
CA MET A 19 -5.65 -0.64 10.38
C MET A 19 -4.70 -0.16 11.48
N GLU A 20 -3.95 0.93 11.26
CA GLU A 20 -3.05 1.51 12.26
C GLU A 20 -3.80 1.90 13.54
N SER A 21 -4.98 2.50 13.39
CA SER A 21 -5.81 2.92 14.53
C SER A 21 -6.39 1.77 15.37
N GLU A 22 -6.45 0.57 14.80
CA GLU A 22 -7.08 -0.62 15.38
C GLU A 22 -6.06 -1.71 15.79
N CYS A 23 -4.80 -1.59 15.36
CA CYS A 23 -3.82 -2.66 15.47
C CYS A 23 -3.21 -2.83 16.87
N ALA A 24 -2.52 -3.96 17.06
CA ALA A 24 -1.66 -4.15 18.22
C ALA A 24 -0.33 -3.40 18.05
N GLU A 25 0.37 -3.12 19.15
CA GLU A 25 1.63 -2.37 19.14
C GLU A 25 2.70 -2.95 18.19
N VAL A 26 2.73 -4.28 18.05
CA VAL A 26 3.65 -4.99 17.14
C VAL A 26 3.47 -4.63 15.66
N ASP A 27 2.30 -4.12 15.28
CA ASP A 27 1.96 -3.77 13.89
C ASP A 27 2.12 -2.28 13.59
N LEU A 28 2.35 -1.45 14.61
CA LEU A 28 2.48 0.01 14.42
C LEU A 28 3.66 0.37 13.52
N PHE A 29 4.80 -0.31 13.68
CA PHE A 29 5.95 -0.06 12.81
C PHE A 29 5.69 -0.47 11.35
N PRO A 30 5.28 -1.71 11.04
CA PRO A 30 4.93 -2.11 9.67
C PRO A 30 3.89 -1.20 8.99
N LEU A 31 2.82 -0.82 9.72
CA LEU A 31 1.76 0.03 9.18
C LEU A 31 2.25 1.45 8.96
N GLY A 32 2.91 2.04 9.96
CA GLY A 32 3.52 3.36 9.88
C GLY A 32 4.60 3.46 8.80
N TYR A 33 5.26 2.34 8.48
CA TYR A 33 6.20 2.28 7.35
C TYR A 33 5.49 2.29 6.00
N MET A 34 4.39 1.54 5.82
CA MET A 34 3.66 1.47 4.54
C MET A 34 2.89 2.74 4.19
N ILE A 35 2.27 3.41 5.17
CA ILE A 35 1.42 4.60 4.96
C ILE A 35 2.09 5.66 4.07
N PRO A 36 3.29 6.18 4.40
CA PRO A 36 3.94 7.20 3.56
C PRO A 36 4.40 6.67 2.20
N GLN A 37 4.63 5.35 2.07
CA GLN A 37 5.06 4.76 0.79
C GLN A 37 3.93 4.79 -0.24
N VAL A 38 2.67 4.70 0.20
CA VAL A 38 1.52 4.83 -0.69
C VAL A 38 1.47 6.21 -1.33
N GLU A 39 1.69 7.26 -0.54
CA GLU A 39 1.75 8.64 -1.04
C GLU A 39 2.91 8.82 -2.04
N LEU A 40 4.09 8.28 -1.70
CA LEU A 40 5.25 8.34 -2.60
C LEU A 40 5.01 7.62 -3.92
N VAL A 41 4.39 6.45 -3.92
CA VAL A 41 4.03 5.75 -5.17
C VAL A 41 3.04 6.56 -5.99
N LEU A 42 2.01 7.15 -5.37
CA LEU A 42 1.04 8.00 -6.07
C LEU A 42 1.69 9.24 -6.69
N GLU A 43 2.68 9.83 -6.03
CA GLU A 43 3.40 11.00 -6.52
C GLU A 43 4.42 10.68 -7.61
N ASN A 44 5.01 9.48 -7.60
CA ASN A 44 6.16 9.12 -8.45
C ASN A 44 5.86 8.07 -9.52
N ALA A 45 4.69 7.43 -9.49
CA ALA A 45 4.31 6.47 -10.51
C ALA A 45 4.18 7.16 -11.88
N ASP A 46 4.94 6.68 -12.86
CA ASP A 46 4.87 7.12 -14.25
C ASP A 46 4.00 6.12 -15.04
N TYR A 47 2.78 6.54 -15.38
CA TYR A 47 1.81 5.70 -16.07
C TYR A 47 0.90 6.52 -16.98
N ALA A 48 0.36 5.85 -18.01
CA ALA A 48 -0.70 6.42 -18.85
C ALA A 48 -2.07 6.02 -18.27
N ALA A 49 -2.87 7.01 -17.85
CA ALA A 49 -4.19 6.77 -17.24
C ALA A 49 -5.17 5.94 -18.09
N ASP A 50 -4.97 5.87 -19.41
CA ASP A 50 -5.81 5.08 -20.33
C ASP A 50 -5.37 3.60 -20.45
N ASP A 51 -4.21 3.23 -19.90
CA ASP A 51 -3.60 1.90 -20.03
C ASP A 51 -3.36 1.21 -18.67
N VAL A 52 -4.02 1.70 -17.61
CA VAL A 52 -3.90 1.15 -16.27
C VAL A 52 -5.24 0.70 -15.69
N VAL A 53 -5.17 -0.37 -14.90
CA VAL A 53 -6.24 -0.86 -14.04
C VAL A 53 -5.88 -0.63 -12.57
N ALA A 54 -6.85 -0.82 -11.67
CA ALA A 54 -6.62 -0.63 -10.25
C ALA A 54 -5.51 -1.54 -9.71
N GLU A 55 -5.46 -2.79 -10.17
CA GLU A 55 -4.47 -3.79 -9.76
C GLU A 55 -3.02 -3.40 -10.10
N ASP A 56 -2.80 -2.50 -11.07
CA ASP A 56 -1.46 -2.02 -11.41
C ASP A 56 -0.84 -1.20 -10.28
N PHE A 57 -1.67 -0.54 -9.45
CA PHE A 57 -1.18 0.09 -8.21
C PHE A 57 -0.58 -0.95 -7.28
N ASP A 58 -1.25 -2.09 -7.09
CA ASP A 58 -0.82 -3.11 -6.14
C ASP A 58 0.55 -3.69 -6.56
N ALA A 59 0.75 -3.92 -7.87
CA ALA A 59 2.03 -4.37 -8.43
C ALA A 59 3.12 -3.31 -8.29
N THR A 60 2.81 -2.06 -8.63
CA THR A 60 3.74 -0.92 -8.51
C THR A 60 4.20 -0.72 -7.07
N PHE A 61 3.28 -0.84 -6.11
CA PHE A 61 3.58 -0.73 -4.69
C PHE A 61 4.49 -1.87 -4.21
N GLU A 62 4.23 -3.11 -4.62
CA GLU A 62 5.08 -4.26 -4.26
C GLU A 62 6.52 -4.09 -4.78
N GLU A 63 6.68 -3.66 -6.03
CA GLU A 63 8.00 -3.36 -6.60
C GLU A 63 8.71 -2.21 -5.86
N TRP A 64 7.97 -1.14 -5.56
CA TRP A 64 8.47 -0.02 -4.78
C TRP A 64 9.00 -0.45 -3.41
N MET A 65 8.22 -1.27 -2.68
CA MET A 65 8.57 -1.75 -1.36
C MET A 65 9.81 -2.65 -1.38
N HIS A 66 9.98 -3.48 -2.41
CA HIS A 66 11.21 -4.27 -2.57
C HIS A 66 12.46 -3.38 -2.70
N HIS A 67 12.36 -2.27 -3.42
CA HIS A 67 13.45 -1.29 -3.52
C HIS A 67 13.70 -0.57 -2.19
N ALA A 68 12.64 -0.11 -1.51
CA ALA A 68 12.75 0.57 -0.22
C ALA A 68 13.41 -0.33 0.84
N PHE A 69 12.99 -1.59 0.94
CA PHE A 69 13.59 -2.56 1.87
C PHE A 69 15.09 -2.80 1.65
N ALA A 70 15.53 -2.78 0.39
CA ALA A 70 16.94 -2.96 0.05
C ALA A 70 17.79 -1.76 0.49
N GLN A 71 17.22 -0.55 0.44
CA GLN A 71 17.90 0.69 0.84
C GLN A 71 17.93 0.85 2.37
N ASP A 72 16.83 0.55 3.04
CA ASP A 72 16.67 0.77 4.49
C ASP A 72 17.27 -0.36 5.35
N SER A 73 17.81 -1.41 4.72
CA SER A 73 18.29 -2.61 5.44
C SER A 73 17.22 -3.24 6.34
N MET A 74 15.97 -3.25 5.86
CA MET A 74 14.81 -3.76 6.60
C MET A 74 15.03 -5.21 7.03
N SER A 75 14.66 -5.58 8.27
CA SER A 75 14.81 -6.94 8.78
C SER A 75 13.92 -7.93 8.02
N VAL A 76 14.21 -9.23 8.08
CA VAL A 76 13.37 -10.26 7.45
C VAL A 76 12.00 -10.32 8.14
N ASP A 77 11.97 -10.31 9.47
CA ASP A 77 10.75 -10.37 10.27
C ASP A 77 9.82 -9.19 9.93
N ASP A 78 10.35 -7.97 9.79
CA ASP A 78 9.56 -6.80 9.41
C ASP A 78 9.03 -6.90 7.97
N ARG A 79 9.84 -7.40 7.02
CA ARG A 79 9.39 -7.60 5.62
C ARG A 79 8.26 -8.61 5.54
N GLU A 80 8.39 -9.72 6.27
CA GLU A 80 7.36 -10.75 6.34
C GLU A 80 6.07 -10.17 6.93
N ARG A 81 6.18 -9.42 8.03
CA ARG A 81 5.01 -8.80 8.66
C ARG A 81 4.35 -7.75 7.77
N ILE A 82 5.14 -6.93 7.07
CA ILE A 82 4.64 -5.98 6.08
C ILE A 82 3.89 -6.72 4.95
N GLY A 83 4.42 -7.84 4.45
CA GLY A 83 3.75 -8.64 3.42
C GLY A 83 2.40 -9.23 3.85
N GLU A 84 2.30 -9.67 5.11
CA GLU A 84 1.05 -10.14 5.70
C GLU A 84 0.01 -9.02 5.78
N LEU A 85 0.40 -7.87 6.36
CA LEU A 85 -0.47 -6.71 6.49
C LEU A 85 -0.86 -6.11 5.14
N TRP A 86 0.04 -6.15 4.15
CA TRP A 86 -0.26 -5.77 2.77
C TRP A 86 -1.36 -6.63 2.15
N THR A 87 -1.32 -7.93 2.39
CA THR A 87 -2.37 -8.84 1.92
C THR A 87 -3.71 -8.54 2.59
N GLU A 88 -3.71 -8.16 3.86
CA GLU A 88 -4.91 -7.77 4.58
C GLU A 88 -5.48 -6.43 4.10
N VAL A 89 -4.65 -5.40 3.96
CA VAL A 89 -5.12 -4.08 3.57
C VAL A 89 -5.71 -4.07 2.17
N ARG A 90 -5.15 -4.84 1.24
CA ARG A 90 -5.72 -5.01 -0.11
C ARG A 90 -7.15 -5.54 -0.09
N LYS A 91 -7.46 -6.48 0.80
CA LYS A 91 -8.82 -7.04 0.99
C LYS A 91 -9.76 -6.01 1.61
N ARG A 92 -9.30 -5.27 2.62
CA ARG A 92 -10.10 -4.21 3.25
C ARG A 92 -10.44 -3.11 2.25
N ALA A 93 -9.47 -2.66 1.47
CA ALA A 93 -9.63 -1.62 0.45
C ALA A 93 -10.55 -2.00 -0.72
N GLN A 94 -10.70 -3.30 -1.03
CA GLN A 94 -11.69 -3.78 -2.02
C GLN A 94 -13.14 -3.61 -1.52
N THR A 95 -13.36 -3.67 -0.21
CA THR A 95 -14.71 -3.62 0.40
C THR A 95 -15.25 -2.19 0.48
N THR A 96 -14.37 -1.17 0.52
CA THR A 96 -14.75 0.25 0.66
C THR A 96 -15.41 0.84 -0.61
N VAL A 97 -15.31 0.19 -1.77
CA VAL A 97 -15.94 0.64 -3.02
C VAL A 97 -17.43 0.21 -3.12
N GLY A 98 -17.94 -0.54 -2.14
CA GLY A 98 -19.28 -1.13 -2.16
C GLY A 98 -20.31 -0.58 -1.17
N ALA A 99 -20.05 0.53 -0.48
CA ALA A 99 -20.94 1.12 0.53
C ALA A 99 -21.48 2.50 0.14
#